data_AF-A0A968K3A3-F1
#
_entry.id   AF-A0A968K3A3-F1
#
_cell.length_a   1.000
_cell.length_b   1.000
_cell.length_c   1.000
_cell.angle_alpha   90.00
_cell.angle_beta   90.00
_cell.angle_gamma   90.00
#
_symmetry.space_group_name_H-M   'P 1'
#
loop_
_entity.id
_entity.type
_entity.pdbx_description
1 polymer ?
#
loop_
_entity_poly.entity_id
_entity_poly.type
_entity_poly.pdbx_seq_one_letter_code
_entity_poly.pdbx_strand_id
1 'polypeptide(L)' 'RTTFSDPDGEVVLTDALATGPNEEGHDLGTHAPGALIRRVECTRGRMRIAVELAPRPEY' A
#
# COMPACT_ATOMS: atom_id res chain seq x y z
N ARG A 1 -7.42 1.78 -4.68
CA ARG A 1 -8.05 1.70 -3.34
C ARG A 1 -8.96 0.48 -3.33
N THR A 2 -8.89 -0.32 -2.28
CA THR A 2 -9.66 -1.57 -2.12
C THR A 2 -10.31 -1.59 -0.74
N THR A 3 -11.54 -2.08 -0.61
CA THR A 3 -12.26 -2.18 0.67
C THR A 3 -12.49 -3.64 1.03
N PHE A 4 -12.22 -4.00 2.29
CA PHE A 4 -12.57 -5.29 2.88
C PHE A 4 -13.60 -5.04 3.99
N SER A 5 -14.63 -5.88 4.09
CA SER A 5 -15.66 -5.74 5.11
C SER A 5 -16.21 -7.10 5.54
N ASP A 6 -16.62 -7.16 6.79
CA ASP A 6 -17.42 -8.23 7.39
C ASP A 6 -18.45 -7.60 8.36
N PRO A 7 -19.30 -8.37 9.04
CA PRO A 7 -20.24 -7.81 10.02
C PRO A 7 -19.57 -7.05 11.18
N ASP A 8 -18.35 -7.41 11.57
CA ASP A 8 -17.60 -6.85 12.70
C ASP A 8 -16.83 -5.56 12.34
N GLY A 9 -16.56 -5.30 11.05
CA GLY A 9 -15.85 -4.09 10.65
C GLY A 9 -15.70 -3.83 9.15
N GLU A 10 -14.91 -2.79 8.85
CA GLU A 10 -14.51 -2.41 7.49
C GLU A 10 -13.11 -1.78 7.52
N VAL A 11 -12.27 -2.18 6.56
CA VAL A 11 -10.97 -1.56 6.32
C VAL A 11 -10.80 -1.19 4.85
N VAL A 12 -10.04 -0.13 4.63
CA VAL A 12 -9.66 0.36 3.32
C VAL A 12 -8.15 0.20 3.16
N LEU A 13 -7.73 -0.46 2.09
CA LEU A 13 -6.34 -0.58 1.67
C LEU A 13 -6.07 0.37 0.49
N THR A 14 -4.99 1.14 0.61
CA THR A 14 -4.41 1.91 -0.49
C THR A 14 -2.96 1.50 -0.66
N ASP A 15 -2.64 0.98 -1.85
CA ASP A 15 -1.29 0.70 -2.31
C ASP A 15 -0.75 1.90 -3.10
N ALA A 16 0.54 2.23 -2.90
CA ALA A 16 1.25 3.26 -3.64
C ALA A 16 2.72 2.86 -3.83
N LEU A 17 3.30 3.18 -4.98
CA LEU A 17 4.75 3.06 -5.21
C LEU A 17 5.45 4.32 -4.69
N ALA A 18 6.48 4.13 -3.86
CA ALA A 18 7.32 5.24 -3.44
C ALA A 18 8.21 5.69 -4.61
N THR A 19 8.08 6.94 -5.02
CA THR A 19 8.83 7.51 -6.16
C THR A 19 10.03 8.37 -5.74
N GLY A 20 10.26 8.53 -4.44
CA GLY A 20 11.25 9.46 -3.91
C GLY A 20 10.83 10.93 -4.06
N PRO A 21 11.71 11.88 -3.70
CA PRO A 21 11.50 13.31 -3.95
C PRO A 21 11.29 13.59 -5.44
N ASN A 22 10.42 14.54 -5.76
CA ASN A 22 10.14 14.95 -7.14
C ASN A 22 10.09 16.48 -7.22
N GLU A 23 11.26 17.11 -7.23
CA GLU A 23 11.40 18.58 -7.14
C GLU A 23 11.13 19.29 -8.48
N GLU A 24 11.52 18.67 -9.60
CA GLU A 24 11.40 19.26 -10.94
C GLU A 24 10.35 18.57 -11.83
N GLY A 25 9.60 17.60 -11.30
CA GLY A 25 8.44 16.97 -11.95
C GLY A 25 8.79 15.92 -13.02
N HIS A 26 9.86 16.13 -13.78
CA HIS A 26 10.31 15.25 -14.86
C HIS A 26 11.20 14.09 -14.39
N ASP A 27 11.77 14.19 -13.19
CA ASP A 27 12.66 13.18 -12.59
C ASP A 27 11.92 12.22 -11.66
N LEU A 28 10.62 12.00 -11.89
CA LEU A 28 9.81 11.11 -11.07
C LEU A 28 10.42 9.71 -11.06
N GLY A 29 10.78 9.24 -9.87
CA GLY A 29 11.31 7.89 -9.68
C GLY A 29 12.83 7.77 -9.82
N THR A 30 13.54 8.82 -10.22
CA THR A 30 15.02 8.82 -10.30
C THR A 30 15.66 8.45 -8.95
N HIS A 31 15.02 8.84 -7.86
CA HIS A 31 15.43 8.55 -6.48
C HIS A 31 14.46 7.61 -5.76
N ALA A 32 13.73 6.77 -6.50
CA ALA A 32 12.78 5.83 -5.91
C ALA A 32 13.52 4.80 -5.02
N PRO A 33 13.04 4.56 -3.79
CA PRO A 33 13.63 3.54 -2.91
C PRO A 33 13.24 2.10 -3.28
N GLY A 34 12.45 1.89 -4.35
CA GLY A 34 11.97 0.56 -4.73
C GLY A 34 10.98 -0.06 -3.73
N ALA A 35 10.17 0.77 -3.07
CA ALA A 35 9.26 0.34 -2.00
C ALA A 35 7.78 0.47 -2.39
N LEU A 36 6.98 -0.54 -2.00
CA LEU A 36 5.52 -0.49 -2.01
C LEU A 36 5.02 0.01 -0.63
N ILE A 37 4.29 1.11 -0.61
CA ILE A 37 3.62 1.64 0.57
C ILE A 37 2.19 1.09 0.60
N ARG A 38 1.81 0.51 1.74
CA ARG A 38 0.43 0.05 2.01
C ARG A 38 -0.15 0.81 3.19
N ARG A 39 -1.16 1.65 2.94
CA ARG A 39 -1.95 2.31 3.98
C ARG A 39 -3.20 1.49 4.24
N VAL A 40 -3.35 1.02 5.48
CA VAL A 40 -4.56 0.36 5.96
C VAL A 40 -5.29 1.31 6.90
N GLU A 41 -6.56 1.55 6.63
CA GLU A 41 -7.42 2.43 7.44
C GLU A 41 -8.67 1.66 7.86
N CYS A 42 -8.90 1.52 9.16
CA CYS A 42 -10.15 0.97 9.69
C CYS A 42 -11.21 2.07 9.70
N THR A 43 -12.24 1.94 8.87
CA THR A 43 -13.32 2.93 8.74
C THR A 43 -14.50 2.60 9.63
N ARG A 44 -14.63 1.34 10.08
CA ARG A 44 -15.73 0.89 10.96
C ARG A 44 -15.31 -0.33 11.78
N GLY A 45 -15.73 -0.37 13.04
CA GLY A 45 -15.63 -1.57 13.87
C GLY A 45 -14.19 -2.00 14.11
N ARG A 46 -13.94 -3.32 14.04
CA ARG A 46 -12.61 -3.91 14.27
C ARG A 46 -12.35 -5.03 13.28
N MET A 47 -11.15 -5.04 12.72
CA MET A 47 -10.72 -6.05 11.74
C MET A 47 -9.34 -6.56 12.12
N ARG A 48 -9.09 -7.86 11.91
CA ARG A 48 -7.75 -8.44 12.04
C ARG A 48 -7.09 -8.48 10.66
N ILE A 49 -5.87 -7.97 10.58
CA ILE A 49 -5.11 -7.88 9.34
C ILE A 49 -3.86 -8.75 9.46
N ALA A 50 -3.63 -9.58 8.45
CA ALA A 50 -2.40 -10.32 8.25
C ALA A 50 -1.77 -9.90 6.93
N VAL A 51 -0.44 -9.79 6.90
CA VAL A 51 0.32 -9.44 5.70
C VAL A 51 1.34 -10.55 5.44
N GLU A 52 1.33 -11.07 4.23
CA GLU A 52 2.27 -12.08 3.77
C GLU A 52 3.07 -11.54 2.58
N LEU A 53 4.39 -11.75 2.60
CA LEU A 53 5.28 -11.45 1.48
C LEU A 53 5.69 -12.77 0.82
N ALA A 54 5.28 -12.95 -0.43
CA ALA A 54 5.59 -14.14 -1.23
C ALA A 54 6.45 -13.72 -2.46
N PRO A 55 7.78 -13.56 -2.30
CA PRO A 55 8.64 -13.16 -3.40
C PRO A 55 8.66 -14.23 -4.51
N ARG A 56 8.80 -13.78 -5.76
CA ARG A 56 8.92 -14.62 -6.96
C ARG A 56 10.07 -14.10 -7.83
N PRO A 57 11.33 -14.32 -7.41
CA PRO A 57 12.52 -13.79 -8.09
C PRO A 57 12.76 -14.39 -9.47
N GLU A 58 12.04 -15.45 -9.84
CA GLU A 58 12.10 -16.08 -11.16
C GLU A 58 11.42 -15.26 -12.29
N TYR A 59 10.75 -14.15 -11.96
CA TYR A 59 10.14 -13.21 -12.91
C TYR A 59 10.96 -11.92 -13.07
#